data_AF-A0A2K9NSN8-F1
#
_entry.id   AF-A0A2K9NSN8-F1
#
_cell.length_a   1.000
_cell.length_b   1.000
_cell.length_c   1.000
_cell.angle_alpha   90.00
_cell.angle_beta   90.00
_cell.angle_gamma   90.00
#
_symmetry.space_group_name_H-M   'P 1'
#
loop_
_entity.id
_entity.type
_entity.pdbx_description
1 polymer ?
#
loop_
_entity_poly.entity_id
_entity_poly.type
_entity_poly.pdbx_seq_one_letter_code
_entity_poly.pdbx_strand_id
1 'polypeptide(L)'
;MKKLTVTGLASKRLVLSLDISYSVFDMTLMDLLLKNGIPVASSCGGDGICKKCVVTINEENILSCQKRVRELFRETDLVELTFSYL
;
A
#
# COMPACT_ATOMS: atom_id res chain seq x y z
N MET A 1 -6.69 7.44 15.05
CA MET A 1 -5.85 8.23 14.11
C MET A 1 -5.20 7.21 13.21
N LYS A 2 -5.47 7.23 11.90
CA LYS A 2 -5.09 6.13 11.01
C LYS A 2 -3.68 6.31 10.49
N LYS A 3 -2.83 5.29 10.66
CA LYS A 3 -1.42 5.36 10.30
C LYS A 3 -1.04 4.18 9.41
N LEU A 4 -0.40 4.50 8.28
CA LEU A 4 0.17 3.54 7.35
C LEU A 4 1.69 3.55 7.50
N THR A 5 2.27 2.38 7.73
CA THR A 5 3.71 2.20 7.85
C THR A 5 4.18 1.28 6.73
N VAL A 6 5.17 1.74 5.97
CA VAL A 6 5.77 0.99 4.87
C VAL A 6 7.18 0.57 5.26
N THR A 7 7.45 -0.72 5.22
CA THR A 7 8.76 -1.30 5.54
C THR A 7 9.30 -2.12 4.37
N GLY A 8 10.62 -2.11 4.17
CA GLY A 8 11.27 -2.99 3.21
C GLY A 8 11.39 -4.40 3.80
N LEU A 9 10.95 -5.44 3.09
CA LEU A 9 10.95 -6.81 3.61
C LEU A 9 12.38 -7.31 3.92
N ALA A 10 13.34 -7.05 3.02
CA ALA A 10 14.71 -7.52 3.16
C ALA A 10 15.52 -6.75 4.22
N SER A 11 15.36 -5.42 4.26
CA SER A 11 16.14 -4.56 5.17
C SER A 11 15.47 -4.33 6.53
N LYS A 12 14.17 -4.68 6.66
CA LYS A 12 13.29 -4.29 7.77
C LYS A 12 13.30 -2.78 8.08
N ARG A 13 13.79 -1.97 7.16
CA ARG A 13 13.91 -0.52 7.35
C ARG A 13 12.56 0.12 7.09
N LEU A 14 12.20 1.06 7.95
CA LEU A 14 11.08 1.97 7.70
C LEU A 14 11.39 2.80 6.46
N VAL A 15 10.58 2.61 5.42
CA VAL A 15 10.68 3.37 4.16
C VAL A 15 9.83 4.63 4.25
N LEU A 16 8.62 4.49 4.81
CA LEU A 16 7.67 5.59 4.90
C LEU A 16 6.71 5.38 6.06
N SER A 17 6.31 6.47 6.71
CA SER A 17 5.20 6.46 7.67
C SER A 17 4.31 7.66 7.39
N LEU A 18 3.02 7.40 7.21
CA LEU A 18 2.03 8.40 6.84
C LEU A 18 0.84 8.37 7.81
N ASP A 19 0.40 9.56 8.21
CA ASP A 19 -0.91 9.73 8.82
C ASP A 19 -1.96 9.87 7.70
N ILE A 20 -2.94 8.98 7.70
CA ILE A 20 -3.94 8.88 6.65
C ILE A 20 -5.15 9.74 7.00
N SER A 21 -5.40 10.74 6.16
CA SER A 21 -6.61 11.56 6.21
C SER A 21 -7.77 10.93 5.45
N TYR A 22 -9.00 11.35 5.77
CA TYR A 22 -10.21 10.90 5.05
C TYR A 22 -10.22 11.28 3.57
N SER A 23 -9.47 12.33 3.16
CA SER A 23 -9.45 12.78 1.76
C SER A 23 -8.80 11.81 0.78
N VAL A 24 -8.05 10.81 1.27
CA VAL A 24 -7.38 9.81 0.43
C VAL A 24 -8.04 8.43 0.50
N PHE A 25 -9.15 8.28 1.23
CA PHE A 25 -9.79 6.99 1.48
C PHE A 25 -10.33 6.30 0.24
N ASP A 26 -10.77 7.07 -0.76
CA ASP A 26 -11.28 6.54 -2.02
C ASP A 26 -10.20 6.28 -3.06
N MET A 27 -8.95 6.67 -2.79
CA MET A 27 -7.81 6.29 -3.63
C MET A 27 -7.52 4.80 -3.50
N THR A 28 -6.95 4.23 -4.55
CA THR A 28 -6.34 2.90 -4.44
C THR A 28 -5.05 3.01 -3.62
N LEU A 29 -4.65 1.90 -3.00
CA LEU A 29 -3.38 1.83 -2.31
C LEU A 29 -2.21 2.09 -3.28
N MET A 30 -2.30 1.60 -4.51
CA MET A 30 -1.32 1.89 -5.56
C MET A 30 -1.16 3.41 -5.78
N ASP A 31 -2.26 4.14 -5.95
CA ASP A 31 -2.22 5.59 -6.19
C ASP A 31 -1.63 6.34 -4.99
N LEU A 32 -2.01 5.94 -3.77
CA LEU A 32 -1.46 6.51 -2.55
C LEU A 32 0.05 6.31 -2.46
N LEU A 33 0.54 5.11 -2.78
CA LEU A 33 1.98 4.78 -2.76
C LEU A 33 2.75 5.58 -3.81
N LEU A 34 2.27 5.59 -5.05
CA LEU A 34 2.88 6.37 -6.14
C LEU A 34 2.91 7.86 -5.82
N LYS A 35 1.82 8.41 -5.27
CA LYS A 35 1.73 9.83 -4.86
C LYS A 35 2.75 10.20 -3.77
N ASN A 36 3.13 9.25 -2.93
CA ASN A 36 4.16 9.44 -1.89
C ASN A 36 5.55 8.97 -2.33
N GLY A 37 5.77 8.77 -3.63
CA GLY A 37 7.08 8.44 -4.19
C GLY A 37 7.53 7.00 -3.97
N ILE A 38 6.63 6.10 -3.56
CA ILE A 38 6.93 4.67 -3.44
C ILE A 38 6.64 4.02 -4.79
N PRO A 39 7.68 3.53 -5.50
CA PRO A 39 7.48 2.91 -6.80
C PRO A 39 6.74 1.59 -6.64
N VAL A 40 5.68 1.41 -7.41
CA VAL A 40 4.93 0.15 -7.49
C VAL A 40 4.73 -0.17 -8.96
N ALA A 41 4.97 -1.43 -9.34
CA ALA A 41 4.83 -1.85 -10.73
C ALA A 41 3.37 -1.77 -11.21
N SER A 42 3.08 -0.87 -12.15
CA SER A 42 1.71 -0.53 -12.60
C SER A 42 1.50 -0.73 -14.11
N SER A 43 2.09 -1.77 -14.71
CA SER A 43 2.07 -1.98 -16.17
C SER A 43 0.68 -2.09 -16.82
N CYS A 44 -0.39 -2.33 -16.05
CA CYS A 44 -1.77 -2.36 -16.56
C CYS A 44 -2.62 -1.16 -16.12
N GLY A 45 -2.01 -0.08 -15.63
CA GLY A 45 -2.75 1.12 -15.21
C GLY A 45 -3.70 0.95 -14.02
N GLY A 46 -3.73 -0.23 -13.40
CA GLY A 46 -4.60 -0.53 -12.25
C GLY A 46 -5.65 -1.60 -12.50
N ASP A 47 -5.78 -2.11 -13.73
CA ASP A 47 -6.79 -3.10 -14.13
C ASP A 47 -6.65 -4.48 -13.46
N GLY A 48 -5.57 -4.73 -12.72
CA GLY A 48 -5.32 -5.98 -11.98
C GLY A 48 -4.84 -7.16 -12.85
N ILE A 49 -4.86 -7.02 -14.18
CA ILE A 49 -4.47 -8.10 -15.11
C ILE A 49 -2.97 -8.42 -15.08
N CYS A 50 -2.10 -7.45 -14.81
CA CYS A 50 -0.66 -7.67 -14.83
C CYS A 50 -0.15 -8.40 -13.58
N LYS A 51 -0.89 -8.32 -12.47
CA LYS A 51 -0.53 -8.90 -11.16
C LYS A 51 0.85 -8.50 -10.63
N LYS A 52 1.37 -7.33 -11.02
CA LYS A 52 2.72 -6.87 -10.62
C LYS A 52 2.76 -5.96 -9.41
N CYS A 53 1.66 -5.27 -9.08
CA CYS A 53 1.56 -4.33 -7.97
C CYS A 53 1.30 -5.02 -6.62
N VAL A 54 1.91 -6.20 -6.41
CA VAL A 54 1.70 -7.02 -5.21
C VAL A 54 2.38 -6.36 -4.02
N VAL A 55 1.65 -6.25 -2.92
CA VAL A 55 2.14 -5.78 -1.63
C VAL A 55 1.69 -6.76 -0.56
N THR A 56 2.48 -6.87 0.52
CA THR A 56 2.10 -7.69 1.67
C THR A 56 1.55 -6.76 2.75
N ILE A 57 0.32 -7.01 3.19
CA ILE A 57 -0.33 -6.26 4.28
C ILE A 57 -0.72 -7.26 5.35
N ASN A 58 -0.24 -7.06 6.58
CA ASN A 58 -0.51 -7.98 7.70
C ASN A 58 -0.31 -9.46 7.29
N GLU A 59 0.82 -9.75 6.62
CA GLU A 59 1.20 -11.09 6.13
C GLU A 59 0.39 -11.62 4.92
N GLU A 60 -0.60 -10.88 4.40
CA GLU A 60 -1.36 -11.25 3.21
C GLU A 60 -0.88 -10.53 1.95
N ASN A 61 -0.69 -11.28 0.87
CA ASN A 61 -0.35 -10.72 -0.44
C ASN A 61 -1.60 -10.23 -1.17
N ILE A 62 -1.62 -8.94 -1.50
CA ILE A 62 -2.73 -8.32 -2.22
C ILE A 62 -2.24 -7.49 -3.41
N LEU A 63 -3.12 -7.25 -4.38
CA LEU A 63 -2.89 -6.28 -5.44
C LEU A 63 -3.24 -4.87 -4.96
N SER A 64 -2.24 -4.00 -4.80
CA SER A 64 -2.44 -2.63 -4.31
C SER A 64 -3.36 -1.79 -5.19
N CYS A 65 -3.49 -2.11 -6.48
CA CYS A 65 -4.39 -1.39 -7.37
C CYS A 65 -5.86 -1.78 -7.22
N GLN A 66 -6.16 -2.91 -6.56
CA GLN A 66 -7.51 -3.42 -6.35
C GLN A 66 -8.03 -3.18 -4.93
N LYS A 67 -7.22 -2.54 -4.07
CA LYS A 67 -7.57 -2.26 -2.68
C LYS A 67 -7.67 -0.76 -2.46
N ARG A 68 -8.80 -0.30 -1.90
CA ARG A 68 -8.94 1.10 -1.49
C ARG A 68 -8.34 1.33 -0.12
N VAL A 69 -7.82 2.54 0.10
CA VAL A 69 -7.23 2.94 1.39
C VAL A 69 -8.21 2.76 2.55
N ARG A 70 -9.49 3.12 2.35
CA ARG A 70 -10.54 2.94 3.38
C ARG A 70 -10.68 1.49 3.86
N GLU A 71 -10.40 0.52 3.00
CA GLU A 71 -10.59 -0.89 3.29
C GLU A 71 -9.47 -1.46 4.15
N LEU A 72 -8.30 -0.80 4.16
CA LEU A 72 -7.16 -1.17 5.01
C LEU A 72 -7.46 -0.90 6.49
N PHE A 73 -8.30 0.09 6.76
CA PHE A 73 -8.57 0.57 8.11
C PHE A 73 -9.99 0.26 8.58
N ARG A 74 -10.56 -0.88 8.17
CA ARG A 74 -11.87 -1.36 8.66
C ARG A 74 -11.77 -1.96 10.06
N GLU A 75 -10.70 -2.71 10.32
CA GLU A 75 -10.53 -3.50 11.53
C GLU A 75 -9.43 -2.95 12.44
N THR A 76 -8.51 -2.16 11.89
CA THR A 76 -7.38 -1.58 12.62
C THR A 76 -7.12 -0.14 12.16
N ASP A 77 -6.64 0.70 13.07
CA ASP A 77 -6.14 2.05 12.76
C ASP A 77 -4.65 2.05 12.37
N LEU A 78 -3.97 0.92 12.54
CA LEU A 78 -2.55 0.72 12.25
C LEU A 78 -2.39 -0.37 11.21
N VAL A 79 -1.79 -0.02 10.07
CA VAL A 79 -1.56 -0.94 8.96
C VAL A 79 -0.07 -0.97 8.63
N GLU A 80 0.51 -2.16 8.60
CA GLU A 80 1.89 -2.39 8.18
C GLU A 80 1.91 -3.02 6.79
N LEU A 81 2.65 -2.39 5.90
CA LEU A 81 2.81 -2.80 4.52
C LEU A 81 4.29 -3.12 4.26
N THR A 82 4.57 -4.33 3.80
CA THR A 82 5.91 -4.77 3.44
C THR A 82 6.06 -4.94 1.93
N PHE A 83 7.23 -4.53 1.41
CA PHE A 83 7.62 -4.73 0.00
C PHE A 83 8.75 -5.75 -0.12
N SER A 84 8.53 -6.78 -0.94
CA SER A 84 9.55 -7.79 -1.25
C SER A 84 10.59 -7.33 -2.28
N TYR A 85 10.29 -6.29 -3.06
CA TYR A 85 11.16 -5.80 -4.13
C TYR A 85 11.25 -4.26 -4.07
N LEU A 86 12.40 -3.78 -3.60
CA LEU A 86 12.99 -2.47 -3.92
C LEU A 86 14.38 -2.74 -4.50
#